data_AF-A0A7W1ZG81-F1
#
_entry.id   AF-A0A7W1ZG81-F1
#
_cell.length_a   1.000
_cell.length_b   1.000
_cell.length_c   1.000
_cell.angle_alpha   90.00
_cell.angle_beta   90.00
_cell.angle_gamma   90.00
#
_symmetry.space_group_name_H-M   'P 1'
#
loop_
_entity.id
_entity.type
_entity.pdbx_description
1 polymer ?
#
loop_
_entity_poly.entity_id
_entity_poly.type
_entity_poly.pdbx_seq_one_letter_code
_entity_poly.pdbx_strand_id
1 'polypeptide(L)' 'MSELPPVTPDLTRFVAIRLAGTDVKKWKQMDKGARDEHLAKARRLLKAERRFFERGQAKEEVVN' A
#
# COMPACT_ATOMS: atom_id res chain seq x y z
N MET A 1 18.21 -3.90 11.24
CA MET A 1 17.49 -3.43 10.03
C MET A 1 16.01 -3.28 10.40
N SER A 2 15.35 -2.17 10.08
CA SER A 2 13.89 -2.09 10.28
C SER A 2 13.20 -2.83 9.15
N GLU A 3 12.65 -3.99 9.46
CA GLU A 3 11.81 -4.74 8.53
C GLU A 3 10.62 -3.87 8.10
N LEU A 4 10.28 -3.87 6.81
CA LEU A 4 9.11 -3.13 6.35
C LEU A 4 7.86 -3.66 7.04
N PRO A 5 6.90 -2.79 7.43
CA PRO A 5 5.67 -3.26 8.04
C PRO A 5 4.92 -4.19 7.08
N PRO A 6 4.25 -5.24 7.59
CA PRO A 6 3.46 -6.14 6.77
C PRO A 6 2.34 -5.38 6.05
N VAL A 7 1.99 -5.83 4.84
CA VAL A 7 0.84 -5.27 4.09
C VAL A 7 -0.44 -5.77 4.74
N THR A 8 -0.92 -5.05 5.75
CA THR A 8 -2.16 -5.37 6.46
C THR A 8 -3.40 -4.79 5.77
N PRO A 9 -4.62 -5.29 6.08
CA PRO A 9 -5.86 -4.69 5.62
C PRO A 9 -5.99 -3.21 6.00
N ASP A 10 -5.56 -2.84 7.21
CA ASP A 10 -5.65 -1.46 7.71
C ASP A 10 -4.72 -0.52 6.95
N LEU A 11 -3.47 -0.92 6.72
CA LEU A 11 -2.52 -0.16 5.90
C LEU A 11 -3.04 0.00 4.47
N THR A 12 -3.57 -1.08 3.90
CA THR A 12 -4.18 -1.06 2.55
C THR A 12 -5.31 -0.05 2.50
N ARG A 13 -6.21 -0.07 3.51
CA ARG A 13 -7.36 0.83 3.58
C ARG A 13 -6.92 2.29 3.76
N PHE A 14 -5.95 2.55 4.61
CA PHE A 14 -5.38 3.88 4.82
C PHE A 14 -4.85 4.46 3.51
N VAL A 15 -4.03 3.69 2.78
CA VAL A 15 -3.48 4.10 1.49
C VAL A 15 -4.59 4.27 0.44
N ALA A 16 -5.59 3.39 0.41
CA ALA A 16 -6.71 3.49 -0.51
C ALA A 16 -7.52 4.79 -0.31
N ILE A 17 -7.80 5.18 0.94
CA ILE A 17 -8.48 6.44 1.27
C ILE A 17 -7.66 7.65 0.79
N ARG A 18 -6.34 7.62 1.02
CA ARG A 18 -5.42 8.65 0.53
C ARG A 18 -5.38 8.73 -1.00
N LEU A 19 -5.35 7.59 -1.69
CA LEU A 19 -5.37 7.52 -3.16
C LEU A 19 -6.68 8.02 -3.76
N ALA A 20 -7.79 7.83 -3.04
CA ALA A 20 -9.10 8.36 -3.41
C ALA A 20 -9.24 9.87 -3.13
N GLY A 21 -8.22 10.53 -2.55
CA GLY A 21 -8.24 11.96 -2.26
C GLY A 21 -9.33 12.36 -1.28
N THR A 22 -9.71 11.45 -0.38
CA THR A 22 -10.91 11.58 0.45
C THR A 22 -10.62 11.34 1.93
N ASP A 23 -11.63 11.52 2.77
CA ASP A 23 -11.59 11.23 4.21
C ASP A 23 -12.38 9.95 4.55
N VAL A 24 -12.28 9.49 5.79
CA VAL A 24 -12.95 8.26 6.25
C VAL A 24 -14.47 8.36 6.16
N LYS A 25 -15.06 9.55 6.33
CA LYS A 25 -16.52 9.73 6.29
C LYS A 25 -17.03 9.60 4.86
N LYS A 26 -16.42 10.33 3.94
CA LYS A 26 -16.73 10.29 2.51
C LYS A 26 -16.42 8.94 1.89
N TRP A 27 -15.34 8.28 2.32
CA TRP A 27 -15.03 6.91 1.92
C TRP A 27 -16.19 5.95 2.20
N LYS A 28 -16.86 6.05 3.35
CA LYS A 28 -18.01 5.18 3.69
C LYS A 28 -19.23 5.41 2.78
N GLN A 29 -19.32 6.58 2.16
CA GLN A 29 -20.40 6.96 1.25
C GLN A 29 -20.10 6.60 -0.21
N MET A 30 -18.84 6.25 -0.53
CA MET A 30 -18.47 5.80 -1.87
C MET A 30 -19.12 4.45 -2.19
N ASP A 31 -19.43 4.28 -3.48
CA ASP A 31 -19.88 3.01 -4.00
C ASP A 31 -18.88 1.89 -3.69
N LYS A 32 -19.39 0.68 -3.50
CA LYS A 32 -18.55 -0.48 -3.17
C LYS A 32 -17.54 -0.77 -4.29
N GLY A 33 -17.94 -0.69 -5.56
CA GLY A 33 -17.04 -0.93 -6.70
C GLY A 33 -15.89 0.07 -6.73
N ALA A 34 -16.17 1.36 -6.55
CA ALA A 34 -15.15 2.39 -6.47
C ALA A 34 -14.17 2.16 -5.31
N ARG A 35 -14.67 1.76 -4.13
CA ARG A 35 -13.81 1.41 -2.99
C ARG A 35 -12.91 0.21 -3.30
N ASP A 36 -13.46 -0.82 -3.94
CA ASP A 36 -12.72 -2.04 -4.30
C ASP A 36 -11.61 -1.74 -5.31
N GLU A 37 -11.83 -0.84 -6.27
CA GLU A 37 -10.80 -0.37 -7.21
C GLU A 37 -9.63 0.33 -6.49
N HIS A 38 -9.93 1.25 -5.58
CA HIS A 38 -8.91 1.94 -4.78
C HIS A 38 -8.15 0.99 -3.85
N LEU A 39 -8.84 0.02 -3.25
CA LEU A 39 -8.21 -1.04 -2.44
C LEU A 39 -7.28 -1.91 -3.28
N ALA A 40 -7.70 -2.31 -4.49
CA ALA A 40 -6.88 -3.08 -5.41
C ALA A 40 -5.63 -2.29 -5.82
N LYS A 41 -5.78 -0.99 -6.14
CA LYS A 41 -4.66 -0.10 -6.47
C LYS A 41 -3.69 0.04 -5.31
N ALA A 42 -4.19 0.26 -4.09
CA ALA A 42 -3.38 0.36 -2.88
C ALA A 42 -2.56 -0.92 -2.63
N ARG A 43 -3.17 -2.10 -2.77
CA ARG A 43 -2.45 -3.38 -2.63
C ARG A 43 -1.33 -3.54 -3.65
N ARG A 44 -1.57 -3.16 -4.91
CA ARG A 44 -0.55 -3.26 -5.98
C ARG A 44 0.64 -2.35 -5.69
N LEU A 45 0.39 -1.11 -5.26
CA LEU A 45 1.43 -0.15 -4.92
C LEU A 45 2.26 -0.62 -3.73
N LEU A 46 1.61 -1.01 -2.62
CA LEU A 46 2.30 -1.51 -1.43
C LEU A 46 3.18 -2.73 -1.72
N LYS A 47 2.69 -3.66 -2.56
CA LYS A 47 3.50 -4.80 -3.02
C LYS A 47 4.68 -4.38 -3.90
N ALA A 48 4.49 -3.41 -4.79
CA ALA A 48 5.54 -2.92 -5.66
C ALA A 48 6.65 -2.19 -4.87
N GLU A 49 6.28 -1.34 -3.92
CA GLU A 49 7.21 -0.67 -3.00
C GLU A 49 7.99 -1.68 -2.17
N ARG A 50 7.31 -2.65 -1.56
CA ARG A 50 7.98 -3.71 -0.79
C ARG A 50 8.99 -4.48 -1.64
N ARG A 51 8.62 -4.91 -2.85
CA ARG A 51 9.55 -5.56 -3.80
C ARG A 51 10.70 -4.65 -4.24
N PHE A 52 10.50 -3.34 -4.28
CA PHE A 52 11.56 -2.39 -4.58
C PHE A 52 12.58 -2.35 -3.44
N PHE A 53 12.12 -2.23 -2.20
CA PHE A 53 12.99 -2.24 -1.03
C PHE A 53 13.69 -3.59 -0.81
N GLU A 54 12.99 -4.72 -0.98
CA GLU A 54 13.60 -6.06 -0.91
C GLU A 54 14.73 -6.21 -1.94
N ARG A 55 14.56 -5.69 -3.16
CA ARG A 55 15.60 -5.67 -4.19
C ARG A 55 16.74 -4.68 -3.90
N GLY A 56 16.42 -3.53 -3.30
CA GLY A 56 17.40 -2.54 -2.89
C GLY A 56 18.31 -3.07 -1.78
N GLN A 57 17.71 -3.71 -0.77
CA GLN A 57 18.44 -4.39 0.30
C GLN A 57 19.29 -5.56 -0.21
N ALA A 58 18.76 -6.35 -1.16
CA ALA A 58 19.53 -7.42 -1.79
C ALA A 58 20.75 -6.92 -2.61
N LYS A 59 20.75 -5.66 -3.06
CA LYS A 59 21.92 -5.05 -3.73
C LYS A 59 22.95 -4.51 -2.74
N GLU A 60 22.55 -4.11 -1.54
CA GLU A 60 23.46 -3.63 -0.48
C GLU A 60 24.22 -4.77 0.20
N GLU A 61 23.64 -5.97 0.31
CA GLU A 61 24.32 -7.15 0.89
C GLU A 61 25.39 -7.78 -0.04
N VAL A 62 25.34 -7.56 -1.35
CA VAL A 62 26.29 -8.16 -2.31
C VAL A 62 27.57 -7.33 -2.49
N VAL A 63 27.59 -6.10 -1.97
CA VAL A 63 28.70 -5.15 -2.14
C VAL A 63 29.51 -4.96 -0.85
N ASN A 64 29.14 -5.64 0.25
CA ASN A 64 29.88 -5.67 1.52
C ASN A 64 30.48 -7.05 1.80
#